data_AF-A0A662UG81-F1
#
_entry.id   AF-A0A662UG81-F1
#
_cell.length_a   1.000
_cell.length_b   1.000
_cell.length_c   1.000
_cell.angle_alpha   90.00
_cell.angle_beta   90.00
_cell.angle_gamma   90.00
#
_symmetry.space_group_name_H-M   'P 1'
#
loop_
_entity.id
_entity.type
_entity.pdbx_description
1 polymer ?
#
loop_
_entity_poly.entity_id
_entity_poly.type
_entity_poly.pdbx_seq_one_letter_code
_entity_poly.pdbx_strand_id
1 'polypeptide(L)'
;MFLRMPPKIKVLEGAAAVADGRITVVSDNKAEVKSSDGSRSYIVYVDLKSKEACSTDNGTIHRRYIGYPVISFLMLKGILPYNDRIAKALSGINWRELNEKYKNYNLVEEEVKKIAMSKGIFPNEIDTFKERVYSALKSLRFRYVPDRCTA
;
A
#
# COMPACT_ATOMS: atom_id res chain seq x y z
N MET A 1 6.90 -12.78 -15.79
CA MET A 1 7.64 -12.30 -14.59
C MET A 1 6.66 -12.14 -13.43
N PHE A 2 7.05 -12.45 -12.19
CA PHE A 2 6.21 -12.23 -10.99
C PHE A 2 6.65 -10.97 -10.26
N LEU A 3 5.68 -10.28 -9.62
CA LEU A 3 5.97 -9.18 -8.71
C LEU A 3 6.62 -9.71 -7.44
N ARG A 4 7.67 -9.01 -6.98
CA ARG A 4 8.37 -9.26 -5.72
C ARG A 4 7.55 -8.75 -4.54
N MET A 5 7.90 -9.21 -3.35
CA MET A 5 7.38 -8.61 -2.13
C MET A 5 7.97 -7.20 -1.93
N PRO A 6 7.16 -6.23 -1.46
CA PRO A 6 7.61 -4.87 -1.19
C PRO A 6 8.37 -4.74 0.14
N PRO A 7 9.02 -3.59 0.41
CA PRO A 7 9.33 -3.20 1.78
C PRO A 7 8.08 -3.26 2.67
N LYS A 8 8.17 -3.85 3.85
CA LYS A 8 7.00 -4.10 4.73
C LYS A 8 6.23 -2.81 5.08
N ILE A 9 6.92 -1.68 5.19
CA ILE A 9 6.30 -0.36 5.45
C ILE A 9 5.23 0.02 4.41
N LYS A 10 5.29 -0.50 3.18
CA LYS A 10 4.28 -0.25 2.15
C LYS A 10 2.89 -0.78 2.54
N VAL A 11 2.81 -1.72 3.48
CA VAL A 11 1.54 -2.13 4.11
C VAL A 11 0.89 -0.95 4.85
N LEU A 12 1.68 -0.20 5.63
CA LEU A 12 1.20 0.92 6.43
C LEU A 12 0.77 2.09 5.51
N GLU A 13 1.56 2.36 4.46
CA GLU A 13 1.21 3.36 3.44
C GLU A 13 -0.08 3.00 2.69
N GLY A 14 -0.27 1.71 2.39
CA GLY A 14 -1.51 1.21 1.77
C GLY A 14 -2.72 1.34 2.68
N ALA A 15 -2.58 1.00 3.98
CA ALA A 15 -3.64 1.16 4.97
C ALA A 15 -4.04 2.63 5.16
N ALA A 16 -3.05 3.54 5.23
CA ALA A 16 -3.30 4.97 5.27
C ALA A 16 -4.07 5.45 4.01
N ALA A 17 -3.72 4.95 2.82
CA ALA A 17 -4.43 5.32 1.59
C ALA A 17 -5.92 4.94 1.59
N VAL A 18 -6.27 3.80 2.19
CA VAL A 18 -7.67 3.41 2.39
C VAL A 18 -8.35 4.37 3.38
N ALA A 19 -7.71 4.66 4.52
CA ALA A 19 -8.28 5.55 5.54
C ALA A 19 -8.44 7.01 5.05
N ASP A 20 -7.52 7.48 4.22
CA ASP A 20 -7.56 8.81 3.60
C ASP A 20 -8.59 8.91 2.45
N GLY A 21 -9.26 7.83 2.08
CA GLY A 21 -10.19 7.82 0.95
C GLY A 21 -9.50 8.08 -0.40
N ARG A 22 -8.22 7.70 -0.55
CA ARG A 22 -7.40 8.01 -1.74
C ARG A 22 -7.61 7.05 -2.92
N ILE A 23 -8.62 6.20 -2.89
CA ILE A 23 -8.83 5.11 -3.86
C ILE A 23 -10.17 5.33 -4.56
N THR A 24 -10.13 5.49 -5.89
CA THR A 24 -11.31 5.55 -6.75
C THR A 24 -11.41 4.23 -7.51
N VAL A 25 -12.44 3.43 -7.23
CA VAL A 25 -12.66 2.16 -7.94
C VAL A 25 -13.24 2.45 -9.32
N VAL A 26 -12.56 1.98 -10.37
CA VAL A 26 -12.97 2.16 -11.78
C VAL A 26 -13.77 0.94 -12.27
N SER A 27 -13.39 -0.25 -11.83
CA SER A 27 -14.12 -1.50 -12.06
C SER A 27 -13.71 -2.55 -11.02
N ASP A 28 -14.28 -3.75 -11.07
CA ASP A 28 -13.91 -4.82 -10.14
C ASP A 28 -12.39 -5.06 -10.10
N ASN A 29 -11.72 -5.02 -11.24
CA ASN A 29 -10.28 -5.30 -11.33
C ASN A 29 -9.42 -4.04 -11.46
N LYS A 30 -9.98 -2.83 -11.47
CA LYS A 30 -9.23 -1.59 -11.69
C LYS A 30 -9.58 -0.49 -10.68
N ALA A 31 -8.56 0.22 -10.22
CA ALA A 31 -8.72 1.41 -9.39
C ALA A 31 -7.68 2.46 -9.75
N GLU A 32 -7.96 3.69 -9.36
CA GLU A 32 -7.02 4.79 -9.33
C GLU A 32 -6.69 5.13 -7.87
N VAL A 33 -5.41 5.32 -7.56
CA VAL A 33 -4.93 5.61 -6.20
C VAL A 33 -4.09 6.88 -6.19
N LYS A 34 -4.47 7.87 -5.40
CA LYS A 34 -3.72 9.14 -5.26
C LYS A 34 -2.56 9.02 -4.27
N SER A 35 -1.47 9.73 -4.51
CA SER A 35 -0.37 9.90 -3.56
C SER A 35 -0.80 10.61 -2.28
N SER A 36 0.00 10.50 -1.21
CA SER A 36 -0.32 11.12 0.09
C SER A 36 -0.45 12.64 0.05
N ASP A 37 0.23 13.29 -0.88
CA ASP A 37 0.18 14.73 -1.14
C ASP A 37 -0.79 15.10 -2.28
N GLY A 38 -1.50 14.12 -2.85
CA GLY A 38 -2.45 14.30 -3.96
C GLY A 38 -1.83 14.69 -5.32
N SER A 39 -0.51 14.86 -5.40
CA SER A 39 0.18 15.34 -6.61
C SER A 39 0.26 14.31 -7.75
N ARG A 40 0.09 13.02 -7.44
CA ARG A 40 0.18 11.91 -8.39
C ARG A 40 -1.02 11.00 -8.25
N SER A 41 -1.37 10.38 -9.36
CA SER A 41 -2.42 9.38 -9.46
C SER A 41 -1.87 8.11 -10.12
N TYR A 42 -2.14 6.96 -9.54
CA TYR A 42 -1.62 5.67 -10.00
C TYR A 42 -2.77 4.76 -10.44
N ILE A 43 -2.65 4.20 -11.64
CA ILE A 43 -3.59 3.19 -12.15
C ILE A 43 -3.17 1.85 -11.58
N VAL A 44 -4.13 1.12 -11.02
CA VAL A 44 -3.96 -0.20 -10.43
C VAL A 44 -4.85 -1.19 -11.15
N TYR A 45 -4.30 -2.37 -11.45
CA TYR A 45 -5.07 -3.53 -11.92
C TYR A 45 -4.74 -4.75 -11.07
N VAL A 46 -5.77 -5.49 -10.67
CA VAL A 46 -5.65 -6.77 -9.96
C VAL A 46 -6.73 -7.71 -10.47
N ASP A 47 -6.33 -8.90 -10.91
CA ASP A 47 -7.21 -10.03 -11.15
C ASP A 47 -6.78 -11.23 -10.28
N LEU A 48 -7.64 -11.60 -9.33
CA LEU A 48 -7.39 -12.69 -8.39
C LEU A 48 -7.51 -14.07 -9.02
N LYS A 49 -8.33 -14.23 -10.07
CA LYS A 49 -8.54 -15.52 -10.75
C LYS A 49 -7.32 -15.88 -11.59
N SER A 50 -6.86 -14.94 -12.40
CA SER A 50 -5.68 -15.13 -13.26
C SER A 50 -4.34 -14.85 -12.53
N LYS A 51 -4.41 -14.39 -11.27
CA LYS A 51 -3.26 -13.99 -10.46
C LYS A 51 -2.39 -12.95 -11.17
N GLU A 52 -3.03 -11.95 -11.75
CA GLU A 52 -2.40 -10.85 -12.47
C GLU A 52 -2.47 -9.55 -11.66
N ALA A 53 -1.40 -8.75 -11.66
CA ALA A 53 -1.46 -7.40 -11.14
C ALA A 53 -0.46 -6.46 -11.82
N CYS A 54 -0.78 -5.17 -11.79
CA CYS A 54 0.14 -4.08 -12.11
C CYS A 54 -0.27 -2.79 -11.39
N SER A 55 0.64 -1.83 -11.38
CA SER A 55 0.40 -0.47 -10.94
C SER A 55 1.37 0.47 -11.65
N THR A 56 0.94 1.70 -11.94
CA THR A 56 1.81 2.73 -12.53
C THR A 56 2.70 3.44 -11.50
N ASP A 57 2.73 2.98 -10.25
CA ASP A 57 3.65 3.52 -9.24
C ASP A 57 5.12 3.12 -9.50
N ASN A 58 6.03 3.99 -9.06
CA ASN A 58 7.47 3.82 -9.26
C ASN A 58 8.01 2.50 -8.66
N GLY A 59 7.44 2.03 -7.55
CA GLY A 59 7.81 0.76 -6.92
C GLY A 59 7.49 -0.42 -7.83
N THR A 60 6.30 -0.42 -8.42
CA THR A 60 5.89 -1.47 -9.35
C THR A 60 6.64 -1.37 -10.68
N ILE A 61 6.76 -0.18 -11.29
CA ILE A 61 7.42 0.02 -12.57
C ILE A 61 8.93 -0.29 -12.49
N HIS A 62 9.66 0.36 -11.58
CA HIS A 62 11.13 0.30 -11.57
C HIS A 62 11.67 -0.80 -10.66
N ARG A 63 10.94 -1.17 -9.60
CA ARG A 63 11.38 -2.18 -8.64
C ARG A 63 10.61 -3.50 -8.74
N ARG A 64 9.60 -3.61 -9.60
CA ARG A 64 8.88 -4.87 -9.86
C ARG A 64 8.39 -5.55 -8.58
N TYR A 65 7.97 -4.77 -7.58
CA TYR A 65 7.31 -5.28 -6.38
C TYR A 65 5.85 -4.86 -6.33
N ILE A 66 5.07 -5.47 -5.45
CA ILE A 66 3.66 -5.09 -5.22
C ILE A 66 3.59 -3.75 -4.46
N GLY A 67 3.35 -2.64 -5.17
CA GLY A 67 3.30 -1.30 -4.58
C GLY A 67 2.16 -1.08 -3.57
N TYR A 68 2.27 -0.01 -2.77
CA TYR A 68 1.20 0.40 -1.85
C TYR A 68 -0.15 0.61 -2.55
N PRO A 69 -0.24 1.06 -3.83
CA PRO A 69 -1.53 1.19 -4.50
C PRO A 69 -2.25 -0.16 -4.66
N VAL A 70 -1.51 -1.19 -5.08
CA VAL A 70 -2.04 -2.56 -5.18
C VAL A 70 -2.47 -3.08 -3.81
N ILE A 71 -1.67 -2.86 -2.76
CA ILE A 71 -2.00 -3.25 -1.39
C ILE A 71 -3.28 -2.56 -0.92
N SER A 72 -3.39 -1.24 -1.15
CA SER A 72 -4.53 -0.44 -0.72
C SER A 72 -5.83 -0.89 -1.41
N PHE A 73 -5.77 -1.21 -2.70
CA PHE A 73 -6.93 -1.72 -3.43
C PHE A 73 -7.33 -3.12 -2.94
N LEU A 74 -6.37 -4.01 -2.67
CA LEU A 74 -6.64 -5.33 -2.09
C LEU A 74 -7.25 -5.24 -0.68
N MET A 75 -6.81 -4.28 0.15
CA MET A 75 -7.42 -4.01 1.45
C MET A 75 -8.86 -3.51 1.30
N LEU A 76 -9.09 -2.55 0.39
CA LEU A 76 -10.42 -2.01 0.12
C LEU A 76 -11.40 -3.09 -0.36
N LYS A 77 -10.92 -4.05 -1.16
CA LYS A 77 -11.69 -5.23 -1.61
C LYS A 77 -11.90 -6.30 -0.53
N GLY A 78 -11.37 -6.13 0.68
CA GLY A 78 -11.44 -7.13 1.75
C GLY A 78 -10.58 -8.38 1.54
N ILE A 79 -9.66 -8.36 0.57
CA ILE A 79 -8.78 -9.50 0.25
C ILE A 79 -7.58 -9.55 1.20
N LEU A 80 -7.05 -8.39 1.58
CA LEU A 80 -6.03 -8.27 2.60
C LEU A 80 -6.65 -7.83 3.93
N PRO A 81 -6.08 -8.28 5.07
CA PRO A 81 -6.49 -7.79 6.37
C PRO A 81 -6.41 -6.25 6.44
N TYR A 82 -7.44 -5.64 7.01
CA TYR A 82 -7.51 -4.21 7.27
C TYR A 82 -7.88 -3.99 8.73
N ASN A 83 -7.24 -3.01 9.36
CA ASN A 83 -7.54 -2.60 10.73
C ASN A 83 -7.83 -1.10 10.72
N ASP A 84 -9.11 -0.76 10.85
CA ASP A 84 -9.59 0.63 10.80
C ASP A 84 -8.94 1.51 11.87
N ARG A 85 -8.74 0.99 13.09
CA ARG A 85 -8.12 1.72 14.21
C ARG A 85 -6.68 2.13 13.87
N ILE A 86 -5.89 1.18 13.36
CA ILE A 86 -4.50 1.42 12.96
C ILE A 86 -4.47 2.34 11.72
N ALA A 87 -5.30 2.06 10.72
CA ALA A 87 -5.32 2.84 9.49
C ALA A 87 -5.69 4.31 9.73
N LYS A 88 -6.68 4.59 10.61
CA LYS A 88 -7.03 5.95 11.05
C LYS A 88 -5.89 6.64 11.78
N ALA A 89 -5.12 5.92 12.60
CA ALA A 89 -3.93 6.49 13.22
C ALA A 89 -2.86 6.91 12.20
N LEU A 90 -2.78 6.19 11.07
CA LEU A 90 -1.87 6.47 9.97
C LEU A 90 -2.42 7.49 8.95
N SER A 91 -3.69 7.86 9.05
CA SER A 91 -4.35 8.81 8.16
C SER A 91 -3.78 10.22 8.32
N GLY A 92 -3.70 10.94 7.19
CA GLY A 92 -3.15 12.29 7.09
C GLY A 92 -1.62 12.36 7.06
N ILE A 93 -0.91 11.24 7.14
CA ILE A 93 0.56 11.22 7.03
C ILE A 93 0.97 11.53 5.59
N ASN A 94 1.80 12.57 5.40
CA ASN A 94 2.41 12.86 4.11
C ASN A 94 3.59 11.91 3.82
N TRP A 95 3.26 10.68 3.40
CA TRP A 95 4.23 9.63 3.10
C TRP A 95 5.30 10.03 2.08
N ARG A 96 4.94 10.82 1.06
CA ARG A 96 5.91 11.30 0.06
C ARG A 96 6.98 12.16 0.72
N GLU A 97 6.58 13.15 1.50
CA GLU A 97 7.49 14.05 2.21
C GLU A 97 8.39 13.28 3.19
N LEU A 98 7.82 12.35 3.98
CA LEU A 98 8.62 11.51 4.88
C LEU A 98 9.65 10.66 4.11
N ASN A 99 9.23 10.02 3.02
CA ASN A 99 10.14 9.21 2.20
C ASN A 99 11.26 10.07 1.56
N GLU A 100 10.95 11.28 1.09
CA GLU A 100 11.93 12.21 0.50
C GLU A 100 12.89 12.79 1.55
N LYS A 101 12.40 13.09 2.76
CA LYS A 101 13.18 13.60 3.89
C LYS A 101 14.18 12.55 4.40
N TYR A 102 13.70 11.35 4.72
CA TYR A 102 14.52 10.34 5.38
C TYR A 102 15.30 9.45 4.41
N LYS A 103 14.76 9.17 3.21
CA LYS A 103 15.33 8.26 2.20
C LYS A 103 15.72 6.87 2.75
N ASN A 104 15.15 6.50 3.90
CA ASN A 104 15.44 5.28 4.63
C ASN A 104 14.15 4.79 5.28
N TYR A 105 13.69 3.61 4.89
CA TYR A 105 12.41 3.07 5.37
C TYR A 105 12.40 2.78 6.87
N ASN A 106 13.53 2.49 7.51
CA ASN A 106 13.55 2.25 8.96
C ASN A 106 13.24 3.55 9.71
N LEU A 107 13.85 4.67 9.30
CA LEU A 107 13.59 5.99 9.89
C LEU A 107 12.15 6.46 9.64
N VAL A 108 11.62 6.21 8.43
CA VAL A 108 10.21 6.50 8.13
C VAL A 108 9.30 5.66 9.03
N GLU A 109 9.60 4.37 9.23
CA GLU A 109 8.78 3.50 10.07
C GLU A 109 8.80 3.93 11.54
N GLU A 110 9.96 4.33 12.07
CA GLU A 110 10.07 4.91 13.42
C GLU A 110 9.21 6.16 13.58
N GLU A 111 9.26 7.07 12.61
CA GLU A 111 8.46 8.30 12.65
C GLU A 111 6.95 7.99 12.59
N VAL A 112 6.56 7.07 11.71
CA VAL A 112 5.17 6.60 11.59
C VAL A 112 4.69 5.96 12.89
N LYS A 113 5.52 5.14 13.55
CA LYS A 113 5.20 4.53 14.84
C LYS A 113 5.02 5.58 15.94
N LYS A 114 5.82 6.65 15.97
CA LYS A 114 5.64 7.77 16.91
C LYS A 114 4.31 8.49 16.68
N ILE A 115 3.97 8.79 15.43
CA ILE A 115 2.69 9.43 15.06
C ILE A 115 1.51 8.55 15.47
N ALA A 116 1.61 7.24 15.26
CA ALA A 116 0.54 6.32 15.64
C ALA A 116 0.43 6.15 17.16
N MET A 117 1.56 6.16 17.88
CA MET A 117 1.60 6.10 19.34
C MET A 117 0.95 7.31 20.00
N SER A 118 1.13 8.52 19.45
CA SER A 118 0.42 9.72 19.95
C SER A 118 -1.10 9.65 19.73
N LYS A 119 -1.56 8.73 18.87
CA LYS A 119 -2.98 8.42 18.63
C LYS A 119 -3.43 7.11 19.31
N GLY A 120 -2.64 6.59 20.26
CA GLY A 120 -3.01 5.42 21.08
C GLY A 120 -2.80 4.05 20.42
N ILE A 121 -2.01 3.97 19.35
CA ILE A 121 -1.61 2.70 18.72
C ILE A 121 -0.17 2.38 19.10
N PHE A 122 0.04 1.26 19.78
CA PHE A 122 1.38 0.88 20.21
C PHE A 122 2.20 0.27 19.05
N PRO A 123 3.54 0.44 19.03
CA PRO A 123 4.41 -0.09 17.97
C PRO A 123 4.25 -1.59 17.69
N ASN A 124 4.03 -2.41 18.73
CA ASN A 124 3.82 -3.85 18.61
C ASN A 124 2.52 -4.20 17.86
N GLU A 125 1.48 -3.37 17.97
CA GLU A 125 0.24 -3.55 17.20
C GLU A 125 0.47 -3.29 15.71
N ILE A 126 1.26 -2.27 15.39
CA ILE A 126 1.67 -1.95 14.02
C ILE A 126 2.47 -3.09 13.43
N ASP A 127 3.45 -3.60 14.17
CA ASP A 127 4.28 -4.71 13.71
C ASP A 127 3.43 -5.98 13.49
N THR A 128 2.54 -6.30 14.42
CA THR A 128 1.63 -7.45 14.29
C THR A 128 0.71 -7.31 13.08
N PHE A 129 0.10 -6.14 12.89
CA PHE A 129 -0.73 -5.85 11.72
C PHE A 129 0.05 -5.98 10.41
N LYS A 130 1.25 -5.38 10.37
CA LYS A 130 2.14 -5.38 9.22
C LYS A 130 2.54 -6.81 8.83
N GLU A 131 2.94 -7.65 9.79
CA GLU A 131 3.28 -9.05 9.53
C GLU A 131 2.10 -9.88 9.03
N ARG A 132 0.91 -9.66 9.60
CA ARG A 132 -0.31 -10.37 9.18
C ARG A 132 -0.68 -10.05 7.73
N VAL A 133 -0.68 -8.78 7.36
CA VAL A 133 -0.94 -8.37 5.96
C VAL A 133 0.16 -8.86 5.04
N TYR A 134 1.43 -8.72 5.44
CA TYR A 134 2.55 -9.13 4.60
C TYR A 134 2.53 -10.64 4.31
N SER A 135 2.15 -11.45 5.30
CA SER A 135 1.97 -12.89 5.15
C SER A 135 0.80 -13.23 4.21
N ALA A 136 -0.34 -12.54 4.36
CA ALA A 136 -1.48 -12.69 3.46
C ALA A 136 -1.13 -12.26 2.02
N LEU A 137 -0.36 -11.18 1.85
CA LEU A 137 0.06 -10.72 0.53
C LEU A 137 1.00 -11.73 -0.15
N LYS A 138 1.89 -12.36 0.63
CA LYS A 138 2.84 -13.36 0.14
C LYS A 138 2.13 -14.59 -0.46
N SER A 139 0.97 -14.98 0.07
CA SER A 139 0.21 -16.13 -0.45
C SER A 139 -0.51 -15.84 -1.77
N LEU A 140 -0.76 -14.56 -2.10
CA LEU A 140 -1.48 -14.20 -3.32
C LEU A 140 -0.65 -14.43 -4.58
N ARG A 141 0.64 -14.03 -4.56
CA ARG A 141 1.63 -14.12 -5.66
C ARG A 141 1.08 -13.71 -7.05
N PHE A 142 1.44 -12.51 -7.51
CA PHE A 142 0.94 -11.97 -8.77
C PHE A 142 1.97 -12.00 -9.92
N ARG A 143 1.50 -12.41 -11.11
CA ARG A 143 2.18 -12.19 -12.38
C ARG A 143 2.04 -10.72 -12.78
N TYR A 144 3.16 -10.13 -13.18
CA TYR A 144 3.19 -8.73 -13.63
C TYR A 144 2.66 -8.59 -15.05
N VAL A 145 1.67 -7.71 -15.25
CA VAL A 145 1.00 -7.44 -16.54
C VAL A 145 0.92 -5.94 -16.85
N PRO A 146 2.04 -5.28 -17.22
CA PRO A 146 2.10 -3.82 -17.38
C PRO A 146 1.04 -3.26 -18.34
N ASP A 147 0.72 -3.99 -19.41
CA ASP A 147 -0.21 -3.53 -20.46
C ASP A 147 -1.65 -3.33 -19.97
N ARG A 148 -2.00 -3.93 -18.82
CA ARG A 148 -3.30 -3.74 -18.15
C ARG A 148 -3.39 -2.40 -17.39
N CYS A 149 -2.25 -1.78 -17.09
CA CYS A 149 -2.10 -0.49 -16.41
C CYS A 149 -1.56 0.56 -17.38
N THR A 150 -2.22 0.68 -18.52
CA THR A 150 -2.05 1.79 -19.46
C THR A 150 -3.07 2.88 -19.13
N ALA A 151 -2.64 4.13 -19.26
CA ALA A 151 -3.51 5.30 -19.16
C ALA A 151 -4.36 5.43 -20.43
#